data_AF-A0A8S2Z4F0-F1
#
_entry.id   AF-A0A8S2Z4F0-F1
#
_cell.length_a   1.000
_cell.length_b   1.000
_cell.length_c   1.000
_cell.angle_alpha   90.00
_cell.angle_beta   90.00
_cell.angle_gamma   90.00
#
_symmetry.space_group_name_H-M   'P 1'
#
loop_
_entity.id
_entity.type
_entity.pdbx_description
1 polymer ?
#
loop_
_entity_poly.entity_id
_entity_poly.type
_entity_poly.pdbx_seq_one_letter_code
_entity_poly.pdbx_strand_id
1 'polypeptide(L)' 'MENVCLFLNLANDPTIERIITPRIALTTAEFLAYQCDKHVLVILTDMSSYA' A
#
# COMPACT_ATOMS: atom_id res chain seq x y z
N MET A 1 15.24 -5.86 -4.52
CA MET A 1 14.04 -5.15 -4.00
C MET A 1 14.38 -3.73 -3.53
N GLU A 2 15.43 -3.09 -4.06
CA GLU A 2 15.99 -1.86 -3.47
C GLU A 2 15.08 -0.63 -3.61
N ASN A 3 14.15 -0.63 -4.58
CA ASN A 3 13.24 0.48 -4.87
C ASN A 3 11.75 0.11 -4.68
N VAL A 4 11.44 -0.82 -3.78
CA VAL A 4 10.08 -1.29 -3.56
C VAL A 4 9.70 -1.16 -2.09
N CYS A 5 8.58 -0.49 -1.82
CA CYS A 5 7.92 -0.52 -0.51
C CYS A 5 6.77 -1.54 -0.58
N LEU A 6 6.81 -2.57 0.27
CA LEU A 6 5.81 -3.63 0.28
C LEU A 6 5.02 -3.58 1.58
N PHE A 7 3.70 -3.52 1.46
CA PHE A 7 2.77 -3.66 2.57
C PHE A 7 2.03 -4.98 2.41
N LEU A 8 2.24 -5.90 3.35
CA LEU A 8 1.64 -7.22 3.34
C LEU A 8 0.58 -7.30 4.43
N ASN A 9 -0.63 -7.65 4.02
CA ASN A 9 -1.68 -8.08 4.92
C ASN A 9 -2.03 -9.53 4.57
N LEU A 10 -1.90 -10.43 5.55
CA LEU A 10 -2.17 -11.85 5.36
C LEU A 10 -3.66 -12.15 5.62
N ALA A 11 -4.14 -13.26 5.06
CA ALA A 11 -5.53 -13.65 5.22
C ALA A 11 -5.94 -13.94 6.68
N ASN A 12 -4.97 -14.28 7.53
CA ASN A 12 -5.16 -14.50 8.97
C ASN A 12 -5.09 -13.21 9.81
N ASP A 13 -4.67 -12.09 9.22
CA ASP A 13 -4.57 -10.82 9.93
C ASP A 13 -5.98 -10.21 10.11
N PRO A 14 -6.17 -9.35 11.13
CA PRO A 14 -7.45 -8.71 11.40
C PRO A 14 -8.04 -7.99 10.17
N THR A 15 -9.35 -8.11 9.96
CA THR A 15 -10.03 -7.45 8.82
C THR A 15 -9.82 -5.95 8.78
N ILE A 16 -9.63 -5.30 9.94
CA ILE A 16 -9.33 -3.87 10.00
C ILE A 16 -8.02 -3.52 9.28
N GLU A 17 -7.03 -4.42 9.32
CA GLU A 17 -5.75 -4.20 8.66
C GLU A 17 -5.89 -4.18 7.13
N ARG A 18 -6.87 -4.92 6.57
CA ARG A 18 -7.19 -4.88 5.14
C ARG A 18 -7.68 -3.50 4.69
N ILE A 19 -8.36 -2.77 5.57
CA ILE A 19 -8.91 -1.45 5.26
C ILE A 19 -7.82 -0.37 5.38
N ILE A 20 -6.96 -0.47 6.39
CA ILE A 20 -5.91 0.54 6.62
C ILE A 20 -4.71 0.36 5.68
N THR A 21 -4.38 -0.88 5.28
CA THR A 21 -3.19 -1.18 4.50
C THR A 21 -3.14 -0.42 3.16
N PRO A 22 -4.21 -0.37 2.36
CA PRO A 22 -4.23 0.44 1.14
C PRO A 22 -4.06 1.94 1.40
N ARG A 23 -4.60 2.45 2.52
CA ARG A 23 -4.47 3.87 2.90
C ARG A 23 -3.03 4.21 3.22
N ILE A 24 -2.35 3.37 4.00
CA ILE A 24 -0.93 3.54 4.33
C ILE A 24 -0.06 3.46 3.07
N ALA A 25 -0.37 2.51 2.17
CA ALA A 25 0.33 2.37 0.90
C ALA A 25 0.19 3.64 0.03
N LEU A 26 -1.01 4.21 -0.06
CA LEU A 26 -1.26 5.44 -0.81
C LEU A 26 -0.59 6.66 -0.17
N THR A 27 -0.65 6.83 1.16
CA THR A 27 0.07 7.93 1.83
C THR A 27 1.57 7.84 1.61
N THR A 28 2.13 6.62 1.60
CA THR A 28 3.55 6.41 1.29
C THR A 28 3.85 6.76 -0.17
N ALA A 29 2.96 6.41 -1.09
CA ALA A 29 3.09 6.75 -2.50
C ALA A 29 3.02 8.26 -2.74
N GLU A 30 2.09 8.96 -2.07
CA GLU A 30 1.98 10.43 -2.11
C GLU A 30 3.25 11.09 -1.56
N PHE A 31 3.80 10.58 -0.46
CA PHE A 31 5.06 11.09 0.09
C PHE A 31 6.22 10.95 -0.91
N LEU A 32 6.36 9.77 -1.50
CA LEU A 32 7.42 9.49 -2.47
C LEU A 32 7.23 10.29 -3.77
N ALA A 33 6.00 10.51 -4.20
CA ALA A 33 5.71 11.28 -5.41
C ALA A 33 5.88 12.79 -5.21
N TYR A 34 5.25 13.36 -4.18
CA TYR A 34 5.17 14.82 -4.02
C TYR A 34 6.33 15.42 -3.25
N GLN A 35 6.87 14.72 -2.25
CA GLN A 35 7.94 15.26 -1.40
C GLN A 35 9.31 14.76 -1.83
N CYS A 36 9.40 13.57 -2.43
CA CYS A 36 10.66 13.01 -2.92
C CYS A 36 10.84 13.09 -4.44
N ASP A 37 9.89 13.68 -5.18
CA ASP A 37 9.90 13.87 -6.63
C ASP A 37 10.17 12.57 -7.43
N LYS A 38 9.60 11.45 -6.98
CA LYS A 38 9.75 10.14 -7.63
C LYS A 38 8.53 9.79 -8.47
N HIS A 39 8.74 9.08 -9.57
CA HIS A 39 7.65 8.39 -10.26
C HIS A 39 7.29 7.10 -9.50
N VAL A 40 6.06 7.03 -9.00
CA VAL A 40 5.58 5.92 -8.17
C VAL A 40 4.50 5.13 -8.91
N LEU A 41 4.61 3.80 -8.90
CA LEU A 41 3.57 2.88 -9.30
C LEU A 41 3.03 2.17 -8.07
N VAL A 42 1.73 2.32 -7.80
CA VAL A 42 1.06 1.61 -6.71
C VAL A 42 0.31 0.42 -7.27
N ILE A 43 0.60 -0.77 -6.76
CA ILE A 43 -0.11 -2.00 -7.09
C ILE A 43 -0.87 -2.45 -5.85
N LEU A 44 -2.19 -2.36 -5.89
CA LEU A 44 -3.07 -2.90 -4.86
C LEU A 44 -3.63 -4.22 -5.36
N THR A 45 -3.34 -5.30 -4.64
CA THR A 45 -3.82 -6.64 -4.98
C THR A 45 -4.71 -7.19 -3.87
N ASP A 46 -5.75 -7.86 -4.36
CA ASP A 46 -7.00 -8.28 -3.73
C ASP A 46 -7.91 -7.16 -3.18
N MET A 47 -8.46 -6.37 -4.10
CA MET A 47 -9.52 -5.40 -3.78
C MET A 47 -10.88 -6.06 -3.48
N SER A 48 -11.04 -7.37 -3.71
CA SER A 48 -12.24 -8.10 -3.31
C SER A 48 -12.23 -8.41 -1.81
N SER A 49 -11.07 -8.73 -1.23
CA SER A 49 -10.87 -8.87 0.22
C SER A 49 -10.86 -7.54 0.97
N TYR A 50 -10.74 -6.42 0.24
CA TYR A 50 -10.89 -5.07 0.77
C TYR A 50 -12.36 -4.64 0.95
N ALA A 51 -13.25 -5.09 0.08
CA ALA A 51 -14.67 -4.71 0.04
C ALA A 51 -15.50 -5.50 1.08
#